data_AF-A0A2S1LLU7-F1
#
_entry.id   AF-A0A2S1LLU7-F1
#
_cell.length_a   1.000
_cell.length_b   1.000
_cell.length_c   1.000
_cell.angle_alpha   90.00
_cell.angle_beta   90.00
_cell.angle_gamma   90.00
#
_symmetry.space_group_name_H-M   'P 1'
#
loop_
_entity.id
_entity.type
_entity.pdbx_description
1 polymer ?
#
loop_
_entity_poly.entity_id
_entity_poly.type
_entity_poly.pdbx_seq_one_letter_code
_entity_poly.pdbx_strand_id
1 'polypeptide(L)'
;MADQLYESLKNKDLDSADALFSDELYKITSKEQLNLFFKKTSALGTYQSRKLIDWQSTNTVGTNSLSTCTLVYEVIYENDKSKETIGLLKDENKKYKIVKYSVNSDGLFK
;
A
#
# COMPACT_ATOMS: atom_id res chain seq x y z
N MET A 1 2.00 -0.87 10.47
CA MET A 1 2.34 -1.07 9.05
C MET A 1 1.44 -0.24 8.12
N ALA A 2 0.13 -0.49 8.04
CA ALA A 2 -0.77 0.41 7.30
C ALA A 2 -0.71 1.85 7.86
N ASP A 3 -0.73 2.02 9.19
CA ASP A 3 -0.53 3.33 9.84
C ASP A 3 0.74 4.03 9.38
N GLN A 4 1.86 3.29 9.36
CA GLN A 4 3.17 3.82 8.97
C GLN A 4 3.17 4.24 7.50
N LEU A 5 2.54 3.47 6.61
CA LEU A 5 2.40 3.85 5.21
C LEU A 5 1.66 5.18 5.07
N TYR A 6 0.48 5.32 5.68
CA TYR A 6 -0.32 6.55 5.56
C TYR A 6 0.32 7.75 6.26
N GLU A 7 1.05 7.54 7.36
CA GLU A 7 1.87 8.59 7.98
C GLU A 7 3.00 9.05 7.04
N SER A 8 3.72 8.12 6.43
CA SER A 8 4.75 8.44 5.42
C SER A 8 4.16 9.18 4.22
N LEU A 9 2.98 8.76 3.73
CA LEU A 9 2.28 9.44 2.65
C LEU A 9 1.84 10.86 3.03
N LYS A 10 1.31 11.04 4.24
CA LYS A 10 0.91 12.35 4.77
C LYS A 10 2.10 13.30 4.88
N ASN A 11 3.24 12.79 5.35
CA ASN A 11 4.48 13.56 5.51
C ASN A 11 5.30 13.69 4.22
N LYS A 12 4.84 13.07 3.10
CA LYS A 12 5.57 12.98 1.83
C LYS A 12 6.98 12.37 1.99
N ASP A 13 7.15 11.55 3.02
CA ASP A 13 8.39 10.85 3.32
C ASP A 13 8.43 9.54 2.54
N LEU A 14 8.89 9.65 1.28
CA LEU A 14 8.93 8.52 0.36
C LEU A 14 9.99 7.50 0.75
N ASP A 15 11.07 7.90 1.42
CA ASP A 15 12.12 6.99 1.89
C ASP A 15 11.58 6.06 2.99
N SER A 16 10.81 6.60 3.94
CA SER A 16 10.14 5.78 4.96
C SER A 16 9.06 4.86 4.36
N ALA A 17 8.34 5.32 3.32
CA ALA A 17 7.39 4.48 2.61
C ALA A 17 8.09 3.34 1.84
N ASP A 18 9.20 3.64 1.14
CA ASP A 18 10.04 2.69 0.39
C ASP A 18 10.47 1.51 1.28
N ALA A 19 10.86 1.78 2.53
CA ALA A 19 11.27 0.76 3.50
C ALA A 19 10.16 -0.25 3.89
N LEU A 20 8.88 0.05 3.63
CA LEU A 20 7.75 -0.85 3.92
C LEU A 20 7.49 -1.85 2.79
N PHE A 21 7.98 -1.58 1.59
CA PHE A 21 7.82 -2.46 0.44
C PHE A 21 8.85 -3.61 0.48
N SER A 22 8.48 -4.73 -0.15
CA SER A 22 9.39 -5.88 -0.33
C SER A 22 10.25 -5.70 -1.58
N ASP A 23 11.41 -6.35 -1.60
CA ASP A 23 12.25 -6.44 -2.79
C ASP A 23 11.52 -7.11 -3.96
N GLU A 24 10.52 -7.94 -3.67
CA GLU A 24 9.69 -8.61 -4.67
C GLU A 24 8.82 -7.62 -5.48
N LEU A 25 8.35 -6.53 -4.86
CA LEU A 25 7.70 -5.43 -5.59
C LEU A 25 8.68 -4.79 -6.59
N TYR A 26 9.93 -4.58 -6.17
CA TYR A 26 10.94 -3.92 -7.00
C TYR A 26 11.44 -4.78 -8.16
N LYS A 27 11.11 -6.09 -8.19
CA LYS A 27 11.31 -6.93 -9.38
C LYS A 27 10.43 -6.51 -10.55
N ILE A 28 9.27 -5.89 -10.28
CA ILE A 28 8.27 -5.53 -11.29
C ILE A 28 7.93 -4.03 -11.33
N THR A 29 8.34 -3.25 -10.33
CA THR A 29 8.07 -1.81 -10.23
C THR A 29 9.34 -1.06 -9.82
N SER A 30 9.82 -0.15 -10.64
CA SER A 30 11.01 0.65 -10.29
C SER A 30 10.69 1.70 -9.22
N LYS A 31 11.71 2.17 -8.48
CA LYS A 31 11.57 3.30 -7.55
C LYS A 31 10.99 4.55 -8.22
N GLU A 32 11.38 4.81 -9.48
CA GLU A 32 10.84 5.93 -10.26
C GLU A 32 9.35 5.76 -10.54
N GLN A 33 8.90 4.55 -10.89
CA GLN A 33 7.49 4.25 -11.08
C GLN A 33 6.69 4.40 -9.79
N LEU A 34 7.27 4.01 -8.65
CA LEU A 34 6.67 4.19 -7.34
C LEU A 34 6.54 5.67 -6.96
N ASN A 35 7.59 6.47 -7.20
CA ASN A 35 7.56 7.91 -7.01
C ASN A 35 6.54 8.61 -7.92
N LEU A 36 6.47 8.20 -9.19
CA LEU A 36 5.47 8.71 -10.13
C LEU A 36 4.05 8.35 -9.66
N PHE A 37 3.86 7.14 -9.16
CA PHE A 37 2.60 6.68 -8.59
C PHE A 37 2.19 7.58 -7.41
N PHE A 38 3.08 7.81 -6.44
CA PHE A 38 2.79 8.70 -5.31
C PHE A 38 2.52 10.15 -5.73
N LYS A 39 3.24 10.63 -6.74
CA LYS A 39 2.98 11.95 -7.33
C LYS A 39 1.58 12.02 -7.94
N LYS A 40 1.13 10.98 -8.64
CA LYS A 40 -0.25 10.93 -9.18
C LYS A 40 -1.28 10.87 -8.07
N THR A 41 -1.07 10.07 -7.02
CA THR A 41 -2.01 10.00 -5.90
C THR A 41 -2.08 11.29 -5.10
N SER A 42 -1.05 12.15 -5.15
CA SER A 42 -1.09 13.47 -4.52
C SER A 42 -2.18 14.40 -5.09
N ALA A 43 -2.68 14.14 -6.31
CA ALA A 43 -3.81 14.87 -6.89
C ALA A 43 -5.12 14.71 -6.08
N LEU A 44 -5.24 13.63 -5.31
CA LEU A 44 -6.38 13.40 -4.41
C LEU A 44 -6.38 14.39 -3.22
N GLY A 45 -5.28 15.11 -3.00
CA GLY A 45 -5.15 16.12 -1.95
C GLY A 45 -4.62 15.55 -0.63
N THR A 46 -4.84 16.27 0.46
CA THR A 46 -4.32 15.88 1.78
C THR A 46 -5.08 14.67 2.33
N TYR A 47 -4.38 13.66 2.85
CA TYR A 47 -4.99 12.54 3.55
C TYR A 47 -5.76 13.03 4.80
N GLN A 48 -7.02 12.64 4.93
CA GLN A 48 -7.86 12.98 6.08
C GLN A 48 -8.11 11.79 6.99
N SER A 49 -8.60 10.69 6.42
CA SER A 49 -8.94 9.49 7.19
C SER A 49 -8.97 8.24 6.32
N ARG A 50 -9.04 7.07 6.95
CA ARG A 50 -9.27 5.80 6.29
C ARG A 50 -10.12 4.87 7.13
N LYS A 51 -10.78 3.94 6.45
CA LYS A 51 -11.58 2.87 7.06
C LYS A 51 -11.22 1.55 6.41
N LEU A 52 -10.89 0.54 7.22
CA LEU A 52 -10.78 -0.84 6.72
C LEU A 52 -12.18 -1.32 6.36
N ILE A 53 -12.41 -1.61 5.08
CA ILE A 53 -13.72 -2.04 4.57
C ILE A 53 -13.75 -3.53 4.25
N ASP A 54 -12.61 -4.14 3.96
CA ASP A 54 -12.49 -5.58 3.74
C ASP A 54 -11.06 -6.06 4.04
N TRP A 55 -10.93 -7.32 4.42
CA TRP A 55 -9.63 -7.97 4.59
C TRP A 55 -9.72 -9.48 4.39
N GLN A 56 -8.67 -10.06 3.82
CA GLN A 56 -8.56 -11.49 3.63
C GLN A 56 -7.15 -11.95 3.97
N SER A 57 -7.03 -13.05 4.71
CA SER A 57 -5.74 -13.70 4.95
C SER A 57 -5.76 -15.14 4.45
N THR A 58 -4.68 -15.52 3.77
CA THR A 58 -4.47 -16.88 3.29
C THR A 58 -3.17 -17.40 3.89
N ASN A 59 -3.26 -18.50 4.62
CA ASN A 59 -2.12 -19.23 5.14
C ASN A 59 -1.99 -20.54 4.39
N THR A 60 -0.93 -20.69 3.61
CA THR A 60 -0.57 -21.95 2.97
C THR A 60 0.33 -22.71 3.93
N VAL A 61 -0.16 -23.82 4.48
CA VAL A 61 0.60 -24.69 5.40
C VAL A 61 1.20 -25.83 4.59
N GLY A 62 2.54 -25.92 4.58
CA GLY A 62 3.30 -26.92 3.83
C GLY A 62 4.81 -26.69 3.95
N THR A 63 5.63 -27.44 3.20
CA THR A 63 7.11 -27.34 3.23
C THR A 63 7.63 -25.92 3.00
N ASN A 64 6.89 -25.10 2.24
CA ASN A 64 7.08 -23.66 2.12
C ASN A 64 5.84 -22.95 2.67
N SER A 65 5.82 -22.69 3.98
CA SER A 65 4.70 -22.02 4.61
C SER A 65 4.68 -20.54 4.23
N LEU A 66 3.60 -20.10 3.58
CA LEU A 66 3.43 -18.71 3.14
C LEU A 66 2.17 -18.11 3.74
N SER A 67 2.31 -16.93 4.35
CA SER A 67 1.19 -16.14 4.85
C SER A 67 1.05 -14.88 4.00
N THR A 68 -0.10 -14.76 3.35
CA THR A 68 -0.49 -13.54 2.62
C THR A 68 -1.69 -12.90 3.29
N CYS A 69 -1.76 -11.58 3.23
CA CYS A 69 -2.88 -10.81 3.74
C CYS A 69 -3.18 -9.68 2.77
N THR A 70 -4.45 -9.50 2.40
CA THR A 70 -4.92 -8.39 1.58
C THR A 70 -5.82 -7.52 2.44
N LEU A 71 -5.52 -6.23 2.49
CA LEU A 71 -6.28 -5.23 3.19
C LEU A 71 -6.90 -4.28 2.17
N VAL A 72 -8.19 -3.99 2.30
CA VAL A 72 -8.89 -3.03 1.46
C VAL A 72 -9.40 -1.89 2.32
N TYR A 73 -8.93 -0.69 2.01
CA TYR A 73 -9.29 0.54 2.69
C TYR A 73 -10.16 1.41 1.78
N GLU A 74 -11.16 2.06 2.38
CA GLU A 74 -11.70 3.30 1.83
C GLU A 74 -10.92 4.45 2.48
N VAL A 75 -10.31 5.29 1.65
CA VAL A 75 -9.48 6.42 2.10
C VAL A 75 -10.13 7.71 1.64
N ILE A 76 -10.24 8.66 2.55
CA ILE A 76 -10.81 9.98 2.30
C ILE A 76 -9.66 10.97 2.21
N TYR A 77 -9.53 11.58 1.04
CA TYR A 77 -8.65 12.72 0.82
C TYR A 77 -9.48 14.00 0.68
N GLU A 78 -8.79 15.14 0.64
CA GLU A 78 -9.38 16.46 0.49
C GLU A 78 -10.21 16.63 -0.79
N ASN A 79 -9.73 16.10 -1.93
CA ASN A 79 -10.36 16.31 -3.24
C ASN A 79 -11.27 15.16 -3.67
N ASP A 80 -11.01 13.93 -3.23
CA ASP A 80 -11.80 12.75 -3.59
C ASP A 80 -11.58 11.60 -2.58
N LYS A 81 -12.33 10.52 -2.74
CA LYS A 81 -12.11 9.26 -2.02
C LYS A 81 -11.42 8.24 -2.90
N SER A 82 -10.68 7.32 -2.30
CA SER A 82 -10.08 6.18 -2.99
C SER A 82 -10.44 4.87 -2.30
N LYS A 83 -10.46 3.79 -3.10
CA LYS A 83 -10.39 2.42 -2.62
C LYS A 83 -8.97 1.93 -2.82
N GLU A 84 -8.32 1.59 -1.73
CA GLU A 84 -6.91 1.19 -1.72
C GLU A 84 -6.75 -0.25 -1.29
N THR A 85 -5.93 -1.00 -2.01
CA THR A 85 -5.64 -2.39 -1.71
C THR A 85 -4.17 -2.55 -1.38
N ILE A 86 -3.89 -3.07 -0.19
CA ILE A 86 -2.54 -3.36 0.30
C ILE A 86 -2.40 -4.88 0.41
N GLY A 87 -1.51 -5.45 -0.41
CA GLY A 87 -1.09 -6.84 -0.32
C GLY A 87 0.16 -6.96 0.55
N LEU A 88 0.06 -7.82 1.56
CA LEU A 88 1.09 -8.11 2.53
C LEU A 88 1.55 -9.54 2.38
N LEU A 89 2.86 -9.74 2.46
CA LEU A 89 3.47 -11.06 2.51
C LEU A 89 4.36 -11.14 3.74
N LYS A 90 4.27 -12.25 4.45
CA LYS A 90 5.15 -12.54 5.59
C LYS A 90 6.46 -13.09 5.04
N ASP A 91 7.51 -12.31 5.19
CA ASP A 91 8.87 -12.66 4.79
C ASP A 91 9.49 -13.70 5.75
N GLU A 92 10.61 -14.31 5.35
CA GLU A 92 11.36 -15.35 6.09
C GLU A 92 11.70 -14.92 7.53
N ASN A 93 11.88 -13.60 7.74
CA ASN A 93 12.13 -12.99 9.05
C ASN A 93 10.87 -12.77 9.91
N LYS A 94 9.73 -13.39 9.55
CA LYS A 94 8.40 -13.24 10.19
C LYS A 94 7.86 -11.81 10.20
N LYS A 95 8.40 -10.91 9.37
CA LYS A 95 7.94 -9.52 9.21
C LYS A 95 7.01 -9.43 8.00
N TYR A 96 5.94 -8.65 8.10
CA TYR A 96 5.09 -8.35 6.95
C TYR A 96 5.74 -7.25 6.10
N LYS A 97 5.73 -7.45 4.78
CA LYS A 97 6.19 -6.48 3.78
C LYS A 97 5.10 -6.25 2.74
N ILE A 98 5.03 -5.03 2.19
CA ILE A 98 4.07 -4.69 1.15
C ILE A 98 4.58 -5.24 -0.18
N VAL A 99 3.85 -6.20 -0.74
CA VAL A 99 4.13 -6.81 -2.06
C VAL A 99 3.25 -6.23 -3.15
N LYS A 100 2.15 -5.56 -2.78
CA LYS A 100 1.21 -4.94 -3.71
C LYS A 100 0.60 -3.70 -3.06
N TYR A 101 0.54 -2.62 -3.81
CA TYR A 101 -0.22 -1.44 -3.43
C TYR A 101 -0.96 -0.90 -4.65
N SER A 102 -2.26 -0.66 -4.50
CA SER A 102 -3.12 -0.17 -5.57
C SER A 102 -4.08 0.88 -5.01
N VAL A 103 -4.25 1.98 -5.72
CA VAL A 103 -5.15 3.07 -5.37
C VAL A 103 -6.11 3.24 -6.55
N ASN A 104 -7.41 3.11 -6.27
CA ASN A 104 -8.47 3.30 -7.25
C ASN A 104 -9.36 4.46 -6.82
N SER A 105 -9.36 5.54 -7.59
CA SER A 105 -10.18 6.73 -7.34
C SER A 105 -10.54 7.38 -8.67
N ASP A 106 -11.79 7.79 -8.80
CA ASP A 106 -12.28 8.54 -9.96
C ASP A 106 -11.55 9.90 -10.07
N GLY A 107 -11.08 10.45 -8.95
CA GLY A 107 -10.30 11.69 -8.89
C GLY A 107 -8.92 11.61 -9.55
N LEU A 108 -8.41 10.42 -9.87
CA LEU A 108 -7.13 10.26 -10.59
C LEU A 108 -7.25 10.45 -12.11
N PHE A 109 -8.48 10.50 -12.65
CA PHE A 109 -8.76 10.62 -14.08
C PHE A 109 -9.42 11.96 -14.45
N LYS A 110 -9.57 12.88 -13.50
CA LYS A 110 -10.05 14.26 -13.71
C LYS A 110 -8.87 15.17 -14.03
#